data_AF-B2BG88-F1
#
_entry.id   AF-B2BG88-F1
#
_cell.length_a   1.000
_cell.length_b   1.000
_cell.length_c   1.000
_cell.angle_alpha   90.00
_cell.angle_beta   90.00
_cell.angle_gamma   90.00
#
_symmetry.space_group_name_H-M   'P 1'
#
loop_
_entity.id
_entity.type
_entity.pdbx_description
1 polymer ?
#
loop_
_entity_poly.entity_id
_entity_poly.type
_entity_poly.pdbx_seq_one_letter_code
_entity_poly.pdbx_strand_id
1 'polypeptide(L)'
;WTLVGGGIFDRECTERPMARCIPHGVQWIHAAASSFEPGQQRVVLEDGSRVGYRTLVVCPGLSLNWDGIEGLKETLGKNGVTSNYQFEMAPYTWQLVQNLRGGRAIFTQPPMPIKCAGA
;
A
#
# COMPACT_ATOMS: atom_id res chain seq x y z
N TRP A 1 -4.92 -4.73 -5.08
CA TRP A 1 -5.74 -4.29 -6.23
C TRP A 1 -6.03 -5.45 -7.18
N THR A 2 -6.70 -6.49 -6.69
CA THR A 2 -6.93 -7.74 -7.43
C THR A 2 -7.76 -7.54 -8.70
N LEU A 3 -8.87 -6.81 -8.61
CA LEU A 3 -9.79 -6.61 -9.74
C LEU A 3 -9.26 -5.65 -10.81
N VAL A 4 -8.35 -4.75 -10.45
CA VAL A 4 -7.60 -3.94 -11.44
C VAL A 4 -6.60 -4.82 -12.19
N GLY A 5 -5.84 -5.64 -11.47
CA GLY A 5 -4.94 -6.62 -12.08
C GLY A 5 -5.64 -7.72 -12.89
N GLY A 6 -6.94 -7.93 -12.63
CA GLY A 6 -7.81 -8.82 -13.40
C GLY A 6 -8.57 -8.14 -14.55
N GLY A 7 -8.35 -6.84 -14.80
CA GLY A 7 -8.98 -6.13 -15.92
C GLY A 7 -10.47 -5.81 -15.75
N ILE A 8 -11.02 -5.88 -14.53
CA ILE A 8 -12.44 -5.62 -14.24
C ILE A 8 -12.70 -4.15 -13.89
N PHE A 9 -11.73 -3.49 -13.26
CA PHE A 9 -11.84 -2.08 -12.87
C PHE A 9 -10.66 -1.27 -13.38
N ASP A 10 -10.95 -0.03 -13.76
CA ASP A 10 -9.92 0.99 -13.91
C ASP A 10 -9.34 1.36 -12.54
N ARG A 11 -8.04 1.61 -12.52
CA ARG A 11 -7.30 1.89 -11.28
C ARG A 11 -7.84 3.15 -10.59
N GLU A 12 -8.18 4.16 -11.38
CA GLU A 12 -8.66 5.47 -10.97
C GLU A 12 -10.01 5.38 -10.22
N CYS A 13 -10.82 4.35 -10.49
CA CYS A 13 -12.05 4.09 -9.74
C CYS A 13 -11.80 3.57 -8.31
N THR A 14 -10.57 3.21 -7.98
CA THR A 14 -10.19 2.65 -6.66
C THR A 14 -9.56 3.68 -5.73
N GLU A 15 -9.40 4.92 -6.18
CA GLU A 15 -8.83 6.01 -5.40
C GLU A 15 -9.80 7.20 -5.27
N ARG A 16 -9.54 8.06 -4.29
CA ARG A 16 -10.20 9.35 -4.14
C ARG A 16 -9.32 10.28 -3.31
N PRO A 17 -9.46 11.61 -3.47
CA PRO A 17 -8.73 12.57 -2.66
C PRO A 17 -8.98 12.33 -1.16
N MET A 18 -7.91 12.23 -0.36
CA MET A 18 -8.02 11.95 1.08
C MET A 18 -8.90 12.98 1.81
N ALA A 19 -8.84 14.26 1.42
CA ALA A 19 -9.68 15.32 1.97
C ALA A 19 -11.19 15.01 1.90
N ARG A 20 -11.64 14.27 0.88
CA ARG A 20 -13.05 13.87 0.72
C ARG A 20 -13.45 12.69 1.62
N CYS A 21 -12.47 12.00 2.21
CA CYS A 21 -12.68 10.88 3.13
C CYS A 21 -12.72 11.33 4.60
N ILE A 22 -12.23 12.53 4.92
CA ILE A 22 -12.20 13.04 6.28
C ILE A 22 -13.62 13.44 6.71
N PRO A 23 -14.13 12.92 7.85
CA PRO A 23 -15.46 13.29 8.33
C PRO A 23 -15.59 14.77 8.65
N HIS A 24 -16.80 15.32 8.52
CA HIS A 24 -17.07 16.70 8.89
C HIS A 24 -16.71 16.97 10.36
N GLY A 25 -16.00 18.07 10.61
CA GLY A 25 -15.57 18.47 11.95
C GLY A 25 -14.30 17.79 12.46
N VAL A 26 -13.70 16.87 11.69
CA VAL A 26 -12.41 16.25 12.02
C VAL A 26 -11.26 17.09 11.47
N GLN A 27 -10.28 17.39 12.32
CA GLN A 27 -9.05 18.03 11.88
C GLN A 27 -8.12 16.99 11.22
N TRP A 28 -7.83 17.20 9.94
CA TRP A 28 -6.82 16.41 9.24
C TRP A 28 -5.44 17.08 9.37
N ILE A 29 -4.55 16.41 10.12
CA ILE A 29 -3.14 16.78 10.19
C ILE A 29 -2.42 16.03 9.06
N HIS A 30 -2.03 16.75 8.01
CA HIS A 30 -1.34 16.17 6.85
C HIS A 30 0.17 16.11 7.10
N ALA A 31 0.58 15.22 8.00
CA ALA A 31 1.98 14.96 8.35
C ALA A 31 2.15 13.49 8.76
N ALA A 32 3.33 12.93 8.53
CA ALA A 32 3.66 11.62 9.05
C ALA A 32 3.92 11.66 10.57
N ALA A 33 3.45 10.65 11.29
CA ALA A 33 3.87 10.40 12.67
C ALA A 33 5.27 9.76 12.64
N SER A 34 6.24 10.38 13.31
CA SER A 34 7.63 9.92 13.36
C SER A 34 7.91 9.05 14.57
N SER A 35 7.31 9.35 15.73
CA SER A 35 7.46 8.53 16.94
C SER A 35 6.30 8.72 17.94
N PHE A 36 6.23 7.83 18.92
CA PHE A 36 5.24 7.87 20.00
C PHE A 36 5.93 8.20 21.33
N GLU A 37 5.39 9.16 22.08
CA GLU A 37 5.81 9.51 23.45
C GLU A 37 4.67 9.12 24.43
N PRO A 38 4.41 7.82 24.69
CA PRO A 38 3.23 7.36 25.42
C PRO A 38 3.20 7.81 26.88
N GLY A 39 4.37 7.89 27.54
CA GLY A 39 4.48 8.39 28.91
C GLY A 39 4.08 9.87 29.07
N GLN A 40 4.03 10.61 27.97
CA GLN A 40 3.61 12.01 27.93
C GLN A 40 2.28 12.21 27.18
N GLN A 41 1.68 11.11 26.71
CA GLN A 41 0.46 11.06 25.89
C GLN A 41 0.56 11.92 24.62
N ARG A 42 1.65 11.76 23.85
CA ARG A 42 1.91 12.55 22.63
C ARG A 42 2.38 11.70 21.46
N VAL A 43 2.13 12.20 20.25
CA VAL A 43 2.76 11.74 19.00
C VAL A 43 3.70 12.84 18.53
N VAL A 44 4.88 12.46 18.06
CA VAL A 44 5.83 13.36 17.40
C VAL A 44 5.60 13.25 15.89
N LEU A 45 5.49 14.38 15.22
CA LEU A 45 5.34 14.45 13.76
C LEU A 45 6.72 14.50 13.09
N GLU A 46 6.75 14.32 11.77
CA GLU A 46 7.99 14.35 10.98
C GLU A 46 8.74 15.69 11.03
N ASP A 47 8.02 16.79 11.28
CA ASP A 47 8.59 18.13 11.48
C ASP A 47 9.10 18.38 12.92
N GLY A 48 8.99 17.38 13.80
CA GLY A 48 9.38 17.46 15.21
C GLY A 48 8.34 18.11 16.13
N SER A 49 7.22 18.58 15.60
CA SER A 49 6.10 19.07 16.40
C SER A 49 5.39 17.93 17.14
N ARG A 50 4.57 18.28 18.15
CA ARG A 50 3.94 17.32 19.06
C ARG A 50 2.44 17.50 19.12
N VAL A 51 1.72 16.39 19.01
CA VAL A 51 0.26 16.34 19.16
C VAL A 51 -0.08 15.54 20.41
N GLY A 52 -0.69 16.22 21.40
CA GLY A 52 -1.17 15.58 22.61
C GLY A 52 -2.49 14.83 22.37
N TYR A 53 -2.72 13.75 23.11
CA TYR A 53 -3.97 12.99 23.05
C TYR A 53 -4.45 12.57 24.43
N ARG A 54 -5.77 12.37 24.57
CA ARG A 54 -6.35 11.62 25.70
C ARG A 54 -6.42 10.12 25.40
N THR A 55 -6.70 9.78 24.15
CA THR A 55 -6.78 8.40 23.64
C THR A 55 -6.17 8.37 22.25
N LEU A 56 -5.36 7.35 21.96
CA LEU A 56 -4.70 7.16 20.68
C LEU A 56 -5.17 5.85 20.03
N VAL A 57 -5.69 5.94 18.81
CA VAL A 57 -5.99 4.78 17.96
C VAL A 57 -4.93 4.72 16.86
N VAL A 58 -4.25 3.57 16.74
CA VAL A 58 -3.09 3.39 15.85
C VAL A 58 -3.49 2.50 14.67
N CYS A 59 -3.47 3.04 13.45
CA CYS A 59 -3.85 2.34 12.22
C CYS A 59 -2.85 2.54 11.05
N PRO A 60 -1.53 2.24 11.21
CA PRO A 60 -0.50 2.54 10.21
C PRO A 60 -0.52 1.59 8.99
N GLY A 61 -1.31 0.52 9.04
CA GLY A 61 -1.30 -0.51 8.00
C GLY A 61 -0.06 -1.41 8.07
N LEU A 62 0.36 -1.92 6.91
CA LEU A 62 1.54 -2.78 6.74
C LEU A 62 2.50 -2.15 5.72
N SER A 63 3.79 -2.33 5.95
CA SER A 63 4.83 -2.01 4.97
C SER A 63 5.07 -3.18 4.02
N LEU A 64 5.25 -2.88 2.73
CA LEU A 64 5.64 -3.87 1.73
C LEU A 64 7.17 -3.95 1.69
N ASN A 65 7.74 -5.08 2.12
CA ASN A 65 9.18 -5.27 2.14
C ASN A 65 9.68 -5.83 0.80
N TRP A 66 9.80 -4.96 -0.21
CA TRP A 66 10.32 -5.35 -1.52
C TRP A 66 11.79 -5.76 -1.49
N ASP A 67 12.57 -5.25 -0.53
CA ASP A 67 13.98 -5.67 -0.34
C ASP A 67 14.11 -7.08 0.24
N GLY A 68 13.01 -7.67 0.72
CA GLY A 68 13.00 -9.03 1.26
C GLY A 68 13.25 -10.11 0.19
N ILE A 69 13.24 -9.73 -1.09
CA ILE A 69 13.56 -10.62 -2.21
C ILE A 69 14.67 -9.95 -3.01
N GLU A 70 15.84 -10.59 -3.05
CA GLU A 70 17.00 -10.12 -3.80
C GLU A 70 16.65 -9.88 -5.28
N GLY A 71 16.97 -8.69 -5.80
CA GLY A 71 16.73 -8.31 -7.19
C GLY A 71 15.28 -7.91 -7.53
N LEU A 72 14.33 -7.99 -6.58
CA LEU A 72 12.92 -7.74 -6.87
C LEU A 72 12.64 -6.28 -7.21
N LYS A 73 13.13 -5.34 -6.40
CA LYS A 73 12.89 -3.90 -6.63
C LYS A 73 13.39 -3.46 -7.99
N GLU A 74 14.54 -3.99 -8.39
CA GLU A 74 15.19 -3.65 -9.64
C GLU A 74 14.33 -4.10 -10.80
N THR A 75 13.69 -5.27 -10.73
CA THR A 75 12.90 -5.86 -11.83
C THR A 75 11.40 -5.59 -11.79
N LEU A 76 10.85 -5.10 -10.69
CA LEU A 76 9.41 -4.85 -10.56
C LEU A 76 8.93 -3.84 -11.61
N GLY A 77 7.85 -4.17 -12.32
CA GLY A 77 7.33 -3.35 -13.42
C GLY A 77 8.03 -3.58 -14.77
N LYS A 78 9.01 -4.48 -14.84
CA LYS A 78 9.69 -4.89 -16.08
C LYS A 78 9.89 -6.40 -16.14
N ASN A 79 10.33 -6.90 -17.29
CA ASN A 79 10.68 -8.31 -17.51
C ASN A 79 9.56 -9.32 -17.12
N GLY A 80 8.29 -8.88 -17.11
CA GLY A 80 7.17 -9.73 -16.70
C GLY A 80 6.98 -9.88 -15.19
N VAL A 81 7.68 -9.09 -14.37
CA VAL A 81 7.55 -9.12 -12.91
C VAL A 81 6.66 -7.97 -12.43
N THR A 82 5.62 -8.30 -11.67
CA THR A 82 4.58 -7.35 -11.26
C THR A 82 4.04 -7.68 -9.86
N SER A 83 3.25 -6.77 -9.28
CA SER A 83 2.50 -7.04 -8.06
C SER A 83 1.20 -6.23 -7.96
N ASN A 84 0.09 -6.91 -7.66
CA ASN A 84 -1.19 -6.26 -7.35
C ASN A 84 -1.20 -5.55 -5.99
N TYR A 85 -0.13 -5.66 -5.20
CA TYR A 85 -0.01 -5.00 -3.89
C TYR A 85 0.52 -3.56 -4.00
N GLN A 86 1.03 -3.16 -5.17
CA GLN A 86 1.42 -1.81 -5.49
C GLN A 86 0.42 -1.19 -6.47
N PHE A 87 -0.09 0.00 -6.13
CA PHE A 87 -1.14 0.68 -6.87
C PHE A 87 -0.80 0.87 -8.34
N GLU A 88 0.41 1.34 -8.64
CA GLU A 88 0.89 1.63 -9.99
C GLU A 88 1.06 0.38 -10.84
N MET A 89 1.23 -0.79 -10.22
CA MET A 89 1.58 -2.04 -10.90
C MET A 89 0.38 -2.89 -11.28
N ALA A 90 -0.80 -2.66 -10.68
CA ALA A 90 -1.98 -3.46 -10.99
C ALA A 90 -2.37 -3.42 -12.49
N PRO A 91 -2.38 -2.27 -13.19
CA PRO A 91 -2.61 -2.24 -14.63
C PRO A 91 -1.56 -3.02 -15.44
N TYR A 92 -0.28 -2.98 -15.03
CA TYR A 92 0.78 -3.74 -15.67
C TYR A 92 0.57 -5.25 -15.53
N THR A 93 0.05 -5.70 -14.38
CA THR A 93 -0.35 -7.10 -14.19
C THR A 93 -1.38 -7.53 -15.24
N TRP A 94 -2.40 -6.71 -15.48
CA TRP A 94 -3.40 -7.02 -16.49
C TRP A 94 -2.81 -7.05 -17.90
N GLN A 95 -1.94 -6.09 -18.23
CA GLN A 95 -1.24 -6.06 -19.51
C GLN A 95 -0.42 -7.35 -19.75
N LEU A 96 0.27 -7.85 -18.73
CA LEU A 96 1.02 -9.11 -18.82
C LEU A 96 0.11 -10.31 -19.07
N VAL A 97 -1.03 -10.38 -18.37
CA VAL A 97 -2.04 -11.43 -18.59
C VAL A 97 -2.56 -11.38 -20.03
N GLN A 98 -2.92 -10.20 -20.54
CA GLN A 98 -3.40 -10.03 -21.91
C GLN A 98 -2.36 -10.39 -22.97
N ASN A 99 -1.07 -10.20 -22.68
CA ASN A 99 0.02 -10.45 -23.63
C ASN A 99 0.60 -11.86 -23.54
N LEU A 100 0.24 -12.64 -22.52
CA LEU A 100 0.70 -14.02 -22.40
C LEU A 100 0.08 -14.88 -23.51
N ARG A 101 0.89 -15.28 -24.49
CA ARG A 101 0.48 -16.16 -25.60
C ARG A 101 0.70 -17.65 -25.30
N GLY A 102 1.55 -17.95 -24.32
CA GLY A 102 1.92 -19.30 -23.91
C GLY A 102 3.13 -19.27 -22.96
N GLY A 103 3.43 -20.41 -22.33
CA GLY A 103 4.50 -20.53 -21.33
C GLY A 103 3.97 -20.64 -19.90
N ARG A 104 4.79 -20.25 -18.92
CA ARG A 104 4.49 -20.41 -17.48
C ARG A 104 4.19 -19.07 -16.83
N ALA A 105 3.00 -18.94 -16.23
CA ALA A 105 2.70 -17.89 -15.26
C ALA A 105 3.02 -18.38 -13.84
N ILE A 106 3.70 -17.56 -13.05
CA ILE A 106 4.06 -17.88 -11.66
C ILE A 106 3.41 -16.83 -10.75
N PHE A 107 2.72 -17.30 -9.71
CA PHE A 107 2.15 -16.49 -8.65
C PHE A 107 2.84 -16.90 -7.34
N THR A 108 3.15 -15.93 -6.48
CA THR A 108 3.90 -16.17 -5.24
C THR A 108 3.12 -15.67 -4.03
N GLN A 109 3.38 -16.27 -2.88
CA GLN A 109 2.82 -15.86 -1.59
C GLN A 109 3.94 -15.87 -0.55
N PRO A 110 4.27 -14.71 0.05
CA PRO A 110 5.29 -14.68 1.10
C PRO A 110 4.76 -15.26 2.42
N PRO A 111 5.64 -15.60 3.38
CA PRO A 111 5.22 -16.02 4.71
C PRO A 111 4.45 -14.91 5.44
N MET A 112 3.63 -15.30 6.42
CA MET A 112 2.93 -14.37 7.30
C MET A 112 3.93 -13.48 8.08
N PRO A 113 3.57 -12.23 8.40
CA PRO A 113 2.26 -11.60 8.20
C PRO A 113 2.07 -10.97 6.81
N ILE A 114 0.87 -11.14 6.23
CA ILE A 114 0.45 -10.51 4.96
C ILE A 114 -0.96 -9.92 5.09
N LYS A 115 -1.29 -8.92 4.25
CA LYS A 115 -2.68 -8.44 4.10
C LYS A 115 -3.38 -9.25 3.00
N CYS A 116 -4.65 -9.58 3.20
CA CYS A 116 -5.50 -10.22 2.19
C CYS A 116 -4.90 -11.50 1.57
N ALA A 117 -4.75 -12.56 2.37
CA ALA A 117 -4.08 -13.80 1.94
C ALA A 117 -4.69 -14.53 0.71
N GLY A 118 -5.89 -14.14 0.27
CA GLY A 118 -6.53 -14.67 -0.94
C GLY A 118 -6.36 -13.82 -2.20
N ALA A 119 -5.67 -12.67 -2.10
CA ALA A 119 -5.38 -11.77 -3.21
C ALA A 119 -4.01 -12.03 -3.83
#